data_AF-A0A1A8C541-F1
#
_entry.id   AF-A0A1A8C541-F1
#
_cell.length_a   1.000
_cell.length_b   1.000
_cell.length_c   1.000
_cell.angle_alpha   90.00
_cell.angle_beta   90.00
_cell.angle_gamma   90.00
#
_symmetry.space_group_name_H-M   'P 1'
#
loop_
_entity.id
_entity.type
_entity.pdbx_description
1 polymer ?
#
loop_
_entity_poly.entity_id
_entity_poly.type
_entity_poly.pdbx_seq_one_letter_code
_entity_poly.pdbx_strand_id
1 'polypeptide(L)'
;MYPWTVEGCLFDQIVSSSKLTKPLVRRDRTPAGSGTITICAEEQTDNRVVAFEAAARKLDKKDFFGKSDPFLEFYKQTETGWQLAHRTEVIKNNLNPTWKPFRISMQSLCGGDVEKLIKVDCYDYNNSGSHDFIGSFQTTLSQIQQATQSYAAEFECINSKKGKKKGYKNSGVIIIKQCKTVKEYTFLDYIMGGCQINFTIAIDFTGSNGDPKSPRSLHYINPQGYNEYLAAIWAVGNVIQDYDS
;
A
#
# COMPACT_ATOMS: atom_id res chain seq x y z
N MET A 1 8.35 -20.58 0.19
CA MET A 1 8.17 -20.29 1.63
C MET A 1 9.54 -20.05 2.22
N TYR A 2 9.87 -18.83 2.62
CA TYR A 2 11.24 -18.44 2.98
C TYR A 2 11.68 -19.04 4.34
N PRO A 3 12.97 -19.42 4.54
CA PRO A 3 13.44 -20.17 5.71
C PRO A 3 13.84 -19.33 6.95
N TRP A 4 13.57 -18.03 6.94
CA TRP A 4 14.04 -17.07 7.97
C TRP A 4 12.87 -16.38 8.67
N THR A 5 13.05 -16.04 9.94
CA THR A 5 12.07 -15.33 10.79
C THR A 5 12.76 -14.21 11.58
N VAL A 6 11.97 -13.29 12.15
CA VAL A 6 12.46 -12.24 13.05
C VAL A 6 12.11 -12.65 14.49
N GLU A 7 13.04 -12.46 15.43
CA GLU A 7 12.73 -12.66 16.85
C GLU A 7 11.66 -11.66 17.29
N GLY A 8 10.66 -12.12 18.05
CA GLY A 8 9.39 -11.43 18.27
C GLY A 8 9.52 -9.92 18.53
N CYS A 9 8.77 -9.13 17.78
CA CYS A 9 8.72 -7.69 17.92
C CYS A 9 7.41 -7.29 18.59
N LEU A 10 7.49 -6.77 19.81
CA LEU A 10 6.31 -6.28 20.51
C LEU A 10 5.93 -4.89 19.97
N PHE A 11 4.63 -4.58 19.94
CA PHE A 11 4.10 -3.34 19.38
C PHE A 11 4.60 -2.09 20.13
N ASP A 12 4.74 -2.19 21.45
CA ASP A 12 5.30 -1.15 22.33
C ASP A 12 6.75 -0.78 21.97
N GLN A 13 7.60 -1.73 21.57
CA GLN A 13 8.98 -1.48 21.13
C GLN A 13 9.05 -0.74 19.79
N ILE A 14 8.04 -0.92 18.95
CA ILE A 14 7.92 -0.25 17.64
C ILE A 14 7.38 1.17 17.83
N VAL A 15 6.41 1.36 18.72
CA VAL A 15 5.80 2.68 18.97
C VAL A 15 6.73 3.58 19.80
N SER A 16 7.56 3.02 20.68
CA SER A 16 8.54 3.78 21.47
C SER A 16 9.81 4.15 20.68
N SER A 17 10.10 3.46 19.59
CA SER A 17 11.28 3.70 18.74
C SER A 17 10.87 3.79 17.27
N SER A 18 10.90 5.00 16.70
CA SER A 18 10.53 5.27 15.30
C SER A 18 11.30 4.42 14.27
N LYS A 19 12.41 3.82 14.66
CA LYS A 19 13.21 2.87 13.89
C LYS A 19 13.71 1.73 14.78
N LEU A 20 13.57 0.49 14.32
CA LEU A 20 14.04 -0.72 14.98
C LEU A 20 14.77 -1.62 13.97
N THR A 21 16.06 -1.88 14.19
CA THR A 21 16.84 -2.82 13.37
C THR A 21 17.07 -4.11 14.16
N LYS A 22 16.74 -5.26 13.56
CA LYS A 22 16.95 -6.59 14.14
C LYS A 22 17.72 -7.50 13.17
N PRO A 23 18.57 -8.41 13.65
CA PRO A 23 19.20 -9.41 12.80
C PRO A 23 18.17 -10.43 12.30
N LEU A 24 18.39 -10.99 11.11
CA LEU A 24 17.62 -12.13 10.63
C LEU A 24 18.06 -13.40 11.37
N VAL A 25 17.09 -14.19 11.81
CA VAL A 25 17.36 -15.48 12.46
C VAL A 25 16.73 -16.63 11.67
N ARG A 26 17.37 -17.80 11.76
CA ARG A 26 16.82 -19.05 11.27
C ARG A 26 15.68 -19.52 12.18
N ARG A 27 14.88 -20.49 11.72
CA ARG A 27 13.80 -21.08 12.54
C ARG A 27 14.28 -21.67 13.85
N ASP A 28 15.54 -22.12 13.91
CA ASP A 28 16.21 -22.60 15.12
C ASP A 28 16.82 -21.47 15.99
N ARG A 29 16.50 -20.21 15.68
CA ARG A 29 17.00 -18.97 16.31
C ARG A 29 18.50 -18.71 16.16
N THR A 30 19.20 -19.48 15.34
CA THR A 30 20.60 -19.15 15.00
C THR A 30 20.68 -17.96 14.04
N PRO A 31 21.78 -17.17 14.03
CA PRO A 31 21.93 -16.05 13.10
C PRO A 31 21.88 -16.49 11.64
N ALA A 32 21.04 -15.85 10.82
CA ALA A 32 20.97 -16.07 9.38
C ALA A 32 22.01 -15.21 8.63
N GLY A 33 23.29 -15.38 8.98
CA GLY A 33 24.39 -14.57 8.43
C GLY A 33 24.41 -13.14 8.96
N SER A 34 24.81 -12.18 8.12
CA SER A 34 24.88 -10.74 8.46
C SER A 34 23.65 -9.94 8.03
N GLY A 35 22.57 -10.60 7.62
CA GLY A 35 21.34 -9.93 7.19
C GLY A 35 20.58 -9.30 8.36
N THR A 36 20.08 -8.08 8.15
CA THR A 36 19.23 -7.38 9.12
C THR A 36 17.90 -6.98 8.48
N ILE A 37 16.87 -6.84 9.32
CA ILE A 37 15.60 -6.19 8.98
C ILE A 37 15.52 -4.88 9.75
N THR A 38 15.05 -3.82 9.09
CA THR A 38 14.74 -2.55 9.75
C THR A 38 13.25 -2.29 9.62
N ILE A 39 12.59 -2.10 10.76
CA ILE A 39 11.19 -1.72 10.89
C ILE A 39 11.17 -0.24 11.25
N CYS A 40 10.47 0.59 10.49
CA CYS A 40 10.23 1.99 10.85
C CYS A 40 8.74 2.16 11.10
N ALA A 41 8.38 2.82 12.21
CA ALA A 41 7.01 3.19 12.52
C ALA A 41 6.90 4.70 12.64
N GLU A 42 5.90 5.26 11.97
CA GLU A 42 5.56 6.67 11.99
C GLU A 42 4.09 6.76 12.41
N GLU A 43 3.78 7.62 13.39
CA GLU A 43 2.40 7.91 13.76
C GLU A 43 1.73 8.64 12.59
N GLN A 44 0.63 8.08 12.08
CA GLN A 44 -0.05 8.63 10.92
C GLN A 44 -1.17 9.57 11.39
N THR A 45 -0.83 10.83 11.62
CA THR A 45 -1.80 11.90 11.96
C THR A 45 -2.36 12.59 10.72
N ASP A 46 -1.68 12.45 9.57
CA ASP A 46 -2.10 13.00 8.29
C ASP A 46 -2.88 11.97 7.47
N ASN A 47 -4.19 12.13 7.45
CA ASN A 47 -5.10 11.25 6.69
C ASN A 47 -5.25 11.70 5.23
N ARG A 48 -4.40 12.61 4.73
CA ARG A 48 -4.43 13.00 3.32
C ARG A 48 -3.73 11.94 2.46
N VAL A 49 -4.35 11.63 1.34
CA VAL A 49 -3.77 10.82 0.26
C VAL A 49 -3.72 11.64 -1.01
N VAL A 50 -2.73 11.37 -1.85
CA VAL A 50 -2.58 11.98 -3.17
C VAL A 50 -3.04 10.98 -4.21
N ALA A 51 -4.10 11.31 -4.93
CA ALA A 51 -4.63 10.54 -6.04
C ALA A 51 -3.91 10.92 -7.34
N PHE A 52 -3.42 9.92 -8.06
CA PHE A 52 -2.66 10.07 -9.29
C PHE A 52 -3.35 9.37 -10.46
N GLU A 53 -3.28 10.03 -11.63
CA GLU A 53 -3.46 9.39 -12.93
C GLU A 53 -2.18 9.58 -13.75
N ALA A 54 -1.49 8.48 -14.04
CA ALA A 54 -0.19 8.50 -14.72
C ALA A 54 -0.24 7.79 -16.07
N ALA A 55 0.54 8.33 -17.01
CA ALA A 55 0.82 7.72 -18.30
C ALA A 55 2.27 7.97 -18.70
N ALA A 56 2.72 7.33 -19.77
CA ALA A 56 4.00 7.64 -20.39
C ALA A 56 3.88 7.61 -21.91
N ARG A 57 4.90 8.15 -22.58
CA ARG A 57 5.02 8.06 -24.03
C ARG A 57 6.47 7.91 -24.45
N LYS A 58 6.66 7.25 -25.60
CA LYS A 58 7.95 7.04 -26.25
C LYS A 58 9.01 6.46 -25.31
N LEU A 59 8.59 5.53 -24.44
CA LEU A 59 9.53 4.81 -23.57
C LEU A 59 10.56 4.05 -24.42
N ASP A 60 11.79 3.97 -23.93
CA ASP A 60 12.82 3.15 -24.57
C ASP A 60 12.42 1.68 -24.55
N LYS A 61 12.49 1.03 -25.71
CA LYS A 61 12.36 -0.43 -25.83
C LYS A 61 13.57 -1.12 -25.18
N LYS A 62 13.30 -2.14 -24.36
CA LYS A 62 14.31 -2.92 -23.63
C LYS A 62 14.31 -4.40 -24.01
N ASP A 63 13.14 -4.99 -24.26
CA ASP A 63 13.04 -6.38 -24.74
C ASP A 63 13.56 -6.58 -26.18
N PHE A 64 14.18 -7.73 -26.44
CA PHE A 64 14.59 -8.14 -27.80
C PHE A 64 13.38 -8.49 -28.68
N PHE A 65 12.43 -9.27 -28.15
CA PHE A 65 11.22 -9.72 -28.85
C PHE A 65 9.95 -9.11 -28.23
N GLY A 66 9.70 -7.83 -28.52
CA GLY A 66 8.52 -7.12 -28.03
C GLY A 66 8.76 -5.63 -27.88
N LYS A 67 7.87 -4.95 -27.19
CA LYS A 67 8.11 -3.66 -26.53
C LYS A 67 8.25 -3.93 -25.03
N SER A 68 8.74 -2.94 -24.30
CA SER A 68 8.82 -3.01 -22.84
C SER A 68 7.47 -3.27 -22.17
N ASP A 69 7.56 -3.86 -20.98
CA ASP A 69 6.54 -4.10 -19.97
C ASP A 69 6.69 -3.08 -18.81
N PRO A 70 6.38 -1.79 -19.00
CA PRO A 70 6.76 -0.76 -18.04
C PRO A 70 5.93 -0.74 -16.75
N PHE A 71 6.60 -0.37 -15.66
CA PHE A 71 6.00 0.04 -14.38
C PHE A 71 6.80 1.19 -13.76
N LEU A 72 6.16 1.92 -12.83
CA LEU A 72 6.78 3.03 -12.10
C LEU A 72 6.98 2.68 -10.62
N GLU A 73 8.06 3.20 -10.05
CA GLU A 73 8.34 3.18 -8.62
C GLU A 73 8.52 4.62 -8.10
N PHE A 74 7.70 5.00 -7.14
CA PHE A 74 7.75 6.29 -6.46
C PHE A 74 8.51 6.14 -5.14
N TYR A 75 9.44 7.06 -4.86
CA TYR A 75 10.26 7.03 -3.65
C TYR A 75 10.19 8.36 -2.89
N LYS A 76 10.03 8.24 -1.57
CA LYS A 76 10.18 9.33 -0.60
C LYS A 76 11.65 9.55 -0.28
N GLN A 77 12.05 10.82 -0.20
CA GLN A 77 13.34 11.20 0.36
C GLN A 77 13.36 11.01 1.88
N THR A 78 14.36 10.31 2.38
CA THR A 78 14.66 10.12 3.81
C THR A 78 16.07 10.59 4.12
N GLU A 79 16.42 10.70 5.40
CA GLU A 79 17.78 11.08 5.83
C GLU A 79 18.86 10.12 5.29
N THR A 80 18.50 8.84 5.12
CA THR A 80 19.44 7.78 4.70
C THR A 80 19.35 7.45 3.22
N GLY A 81 18.52 8.15 2.44
CA GLY A 81 18.38 7.94 1.00
C GLY A 81 16.93 7.91 0.52
N TRP A 82 16.59 6.93 -0.31
CA TRP A 82 15.28 6.81 -0.95
C TRP A 82 14.52 5.61 -0.39
N GLN A 83 13.26 5.82 0.00
CA GLN A 83 12.36 4.76 0.49
C GLN A 83 11.21 4.57 -0.50
N LEU A 84 10.95 3.31 -0.91
CA LEU A 84 9.86 3.01 -1.84
C LEU A 84 8.51 3.34 -1.18
N ALA A 85 7.73 4.19 -1.84
CA ALA A 85 6.42 4.64 -1.41
C ALA A 85 5.29 3.89 -2.14
N HIS A 86 5.47 3.65 -3.44
CA HIS A 86 4.47 3.00 -4.28
C HIS A 86 5.10 2.38 -5.52
N ARG A 87 4.47 1.30 -6.01
CA ARG A 87 4.77 0.68 -7.30
C ARG A 87 3.47 0.48 -8.06
N THR A 88 3.43 0.91 -9.32
CA THR A 88 2.26 0.71 -10.19
C THR A 88 2.17 -0.74 -10.69
N GLU A 89 1.07 -1.09 -11.35
CA GLU A 89 1.02 -2.33 -12.11
C GLU A 89 1.98 -2.31 -13.31
N VAL A 90 2.29 -3.51 -13.80
CA VAL A 90 3.06 -3.73 -15.03
C VAL A 90 2.09 -3.74 -16.21
N ILE A 91 2.38 -2.94 -17.25
CA ILE A 91 1.61 -2.94 -18.49
C ILE A 91 2.43 -3.61 -19.58
N LYS A 92 1.96 -4.73 -20.11
CA LYS A 92 2.73 -5.53 -21.06
C LYS A 92 2.82 -4.90 -22.46
N ASN A 93 3.98 -5.02 -23.10
CA ASN A 93 4.26 -4.74 -24.51
C ASN A 93 3.77 -3.34 -24.94
N ASN A 94 4.10 -2.30 -24.17
CA ASN A 94 3.61 -0.94 -24.38
C ASN A 94 4.65 0.14 -24.08
N LEU A 95 5.00 0.96 -25.08
CA LEU A 95 5.90 2.12 -24.91
C LEU A 95 5.15 3.43 -24.59
N ASN A 96 3.82 3.39 -24.54
CA ASN A 96 2.94 4.50 -24.20
C ASN A 96 1.86 4.05 -23.19
N PRO A 97 2.27 3.51 -22.03
CA PRO A 97 1.34 3.00 -21.04
C PRO A 97 0.45 4.10 -20.45
N THR A 98 -0.75 3.73 -20.01
CA THR A 98 -1.56 4.49 -19.06
C THR A 98 -1.89 3.54 -17.92
N TRP A 99 -1.37 3.83 -16.73
CA TRP A 99 -1.60 3.02 -15.53
C TRP A 99 -2.96 3.33 -14.92
N LYS A 100 -3.51 2.37 -14.18
CA LYS A 100 -4.73 2.54 -13.41
C LYS A 100 -4.54 3.67 -12.39
N PRO A 101 -5.60 4.43 -12.07
CA PRO A 101 -5.53 5.41 -11.00
C PRO A 101 -5.07 4.77 -9.69
N PHE A 102 -4.18 5.45 -8.97
CA PHE A 102 -3.63 4.96 -7.70
C PHE A 102 -3.56 6.08 -6.67
N ARG A 103 -3.34 5.70 -5.41
CA ARG A 103 -3.25 6.63 -4.27
C ARG A 103 -2.00 6.33 -3.46
N ILE A 104 -1.33 7.38 -3.01
CA ILE A 104 -0.18 7.31 -2.09
C ILE A 104 -0.48 8.25 -0.93
N SER A 105 -0.28 7.81 0.32
CA SER A 105 -0.46 8.70 1.47
C SER A 105 0.53 9.87 1.41
N MET A 106 0.13 11.05 1.92
CA MET A 106 1.00 12.23 1.97
C MET A 106 2.31 11.91 2.72
N GLN A 107 2.20 11.16 3.81
CA GLN A 107 3.34 10.73 4.61
C GLN A 107 4.28 9.78 3.86
N SER A 108 3.74 8.80 3.12
CA SER A 108 4.57 7.87 2.35
C SER A 108 5.15 8.51 1.10
N LEU A 109 4.49 9.50 0.49
CA LEU A 109 4.97 10.16 -0.72
C LEU A 109 6.10 11.14 -0.45
N CYS A 110 5.90 12.06 0.51
CA CYS A 110 6.82 13.17 0.76
C CYS A 110 6.97 13.51 2.25
N GLY A 111 6.51 12.65 3.16
CA GLY A 111 6.68 12.84 4.61
C GLY A 111 5.92 14.04 5.16
N GLY A 112 4.75 14.35 4.58
CA GLY A 112 3.92 15.49 4.99
C GLY A 112 4.33 16.84 4.38
N ASP A 113 5.52 16.93 3.79
CA ASP A 113 6.09 18.17 3.26
C ASP A 113 6.08 18.14 1.72
N VAL A 114 5.28 19.03 1.12
CA VAL A 114 5.03 19.06 -0.32
C VAL A 114 6.24 19.53 -1.15
N GLU A 115 7.26 20.09 -0.50
CA GLU A 115 8.50 20.56 -1.13
C GLU A 115 9.63 19.53 -1.04
N LYS A 116 9.46 18.43 -0.29
CA LYS A 116 10.45 17.35 -0.29
C LYS A 116 10.48 16.63 -1.64
N LEU A 117 11.67 16.18 -2.02
CA LEU A 117 11.87 15.52 -3.29
C LEU A 117 11.20 14.14 -3.31
N ILE A 118 10.57 13.87 -4.45
CA ILE A 118 10.00 12.60 -4.85
C ILE A 118 10.82 12.13 -6.04
N LYS A 119 11.39 10.93 -5.95
CA LYS A 119 12.05 10.28 -7.08
C LYS A 119 11.09 9.30 -7.72
N VAL A 120 11.01 9.31 -9.04
CA VAL A 120 10.21 8.35 -9.81
C VAL A 120 11.12 7.61 -10.77
N ASP A 121 11.19 6.29 -10.61
CA ASP A 121 11.95 5.41 -11.48
C ASP A 121 11.00 4.63 -12.39
N CYS A 122 11.32 4.54 -13.67
CA CYS A 122 10.62 3.71 -14.64
C CYS A 122 11.47 2.49 -14.97
N TYR A 123 10.86 1.32 -14.89
CA TYR A 123 11.48 0.04 -15.15
C TYR A 123 10.71 -0.74 -16.20
N ASP A 124 11.42 -1.65 -16.84
CA ASP A 124 10.89 -2.70 -17.70
C ASP A 124 10.87 -4.02 -16.93
N TYR A 125 9.69 -4.64 -16.85
CA TYR A 125 9.51 -5.87 -16.09
C TYR A 125 10.13 -7.07 -16.81
N ASN A 126 10.83 -7.90 -16.02
CA ASN A 126 11.48 -9.13 -16.47
C ASN A 126 11.09 -10.27 -15.53
N ASN A 127 10.69 -11.42 -16.07
CA ASN A 127 10.28 -12.60 -15.29
C ASN A 127 11.39 -13.14 -14.37
N SER A 128 12.66 -12.84 -14.66
CA SER A 128 13.82 -13.24 -13.84
C SER A 128 13.94 -12.46 -12.53
N GLY A 129 13.16 -11.39 -12.35
CA GLY A 129 13.25 -10.46 -11.21
C GLY A 129 14.33 -9.37 -11.39
N SER A 130 15.18 -9.48 -12.41
CA SER A 130 16.17 -8.45 -12.76
C SER A 130 15.55 -7.45 -13.75
N HIS A 131 14.78 -6.50 -13.24
CA HIS A 131 14.08 -5.50 -14.06
C HIS A 131 15.05 -4.50 -14.72
N ASP A 132 14.79 -4.19 -15.98
CA ASP A 132 15.66 -3.30 -16.76
C ASP A 132 15.31 -1.84 -16.53
N PHE A 133 16.27 -1.06 -16.03
CA PHE A 133 16.05 0.36 -15.77
C PHE A 133 15.86 1.16 -17.06
N ILE A 134 14.72 1.85 -17.20
CA ILE A 134 14.40 2.72 -18.34
C ILE A 134 14.97 4.12 -18.09
N GLY A 135 14.58 4.77 -16.99
CA GLY A 135 15.03 6.12 -16.63
C GLY A 135 14.41 6.59 -15.32
N SER A 136 14.86 7.75 -14.83
CA SER A 136 14.42 8.35 -13.57
C SER A 136 14.27 9.86 -13.72
N PHE A 137 13.42 10.44 -12.89
CA PHE A 137 13.36 11.88 -12.66
C PHE A 137 13.07 12.17 -11.18
N GLN A 138 13.32 13.41 -10.77
CA GLN A 138 12.97 13.91 -9.44
C GLN A 138 12.09 15.15 -9.59
N THR A 139 11.15 15.31 -8.67
CA THR A 139 10.23 16.45 -8.61
C THR A 139 9.72 16.63 -7.18
N THR A 140 8.84 17.59 -6.94
CA THR A 140 8.12 17.76 -5.66
C THR A 140 6.63 17.65 -5.89
N LEU A 141 5.85 17.39 -4.83
CA LEU A 141 4.40 17.36 -4.96
C LEU A 141 3.85 18.73 -5.40
N SER A 142 4.44 19.80 -4.87
CA SER A 142 4.13 21.19 -5.23
C SER A 142 4.29 21.43 -6.75
N GLN A 143 5.41 20.98 -7.34
CA GLN A 143 5.64 21.11 -8.79
C GLN A 143 4.60 20.33 -9.62
N ILE A 144 4.30 19.08 -9.24
CA ILE A 144 3.31 18.27 -9.93
C ILE A 144 1.93 18.94 -9.86
N GLN A 145 1.54 19.44 -8.69
CA GLN A 145 0.23 20.06 -8.47
C GLN A 145 0.09 21.37 -9.23
N GLN A 146 1.12 22.22 -9.23
CA GLN A 146 1.12 23.46 -10.01
C GLN A 146 0.97 23.20 -11.51
N ALA A 147 1.72 22.22 -12.05
CA ALA A 147 1.59 21.85 -13.46
C ALA A 147 0.20 21.27 -13.80
N THR A 148 -0.33 20.42 -12.92
CA THR A 148 -1.65 19.77 -13.10
C THR A 148 -2.86 20.69 -12.96
N GLN A 149 -2.69 21.93 -12.50
CA GLN A 149 -3.76 22.93 -12.51
C GLN A 149 -4.09 23.45 -13.92
N SER A 150 -3.12 23.46 -14.83
CA SER A 150 -3.29 24.01 -16.19
C SER A 150 -3.34 22.92 -17.25
N TYR A 151 -2.43 21.94 -17.19
CA TYR A 151 -2.28 20.86 -18.17
C TYR A 151 -1.74 19.59 -17.48
N ALA A 152 -1.28 18.57 -18.21
CA ALA A 152 -0.59 17.45 -17.58
C ALA A 152 0.86 17.84 -17.21
N ALA A 153 1.37 17.36 -16.07
CA ALA A 153 2.77 17.50 -15.71
C ALA A 153 3.62 16.48 -16.48
N GLU A 154 4.68 16.92 -17.13
CA GLU A 154 5.51 16.06 -17.98
C GLU A 154 6.96 16.07 -17.53
N PHE A 155 7.53 14.87 -17.37
CA PHE A 155 8.87 14.67 -16.87
C PHE A 155 9.66 13.76 -17.79
N GLU A 156 10.83 14.23 -18.22
CA GLU A 156 11.73 13.40 -19.03
C GLU A 156 12.37 12.31 -18.16
N CYS A 157 12.21 11.05 -18.57
CA CYS A 157 12.88 9.93 -17.90
C CYS A 157 14.33 9.87 -18.37
N ILE A 158 15.29 10.10 -17.47
CA ILE A 158 16.71 10.12 -17.82
C ILE A 158 17.40 8.84 -17.35
N ASN A 159 18.16 8.22 -18.24
CA ASN A 159 19.04 7.10 -17.94
C ASN A 159 20.49 7.59 -17.91
N SER A 160 21.06 7.70 -16.71
CA SER A 160 22.43 8.17 -16.50
C SER A 160 23.48 7.38 -17.29
N LYS A 161 23.26 6.07 -17.52
CA LYS A 161 24.15 5.22 -18.33
C LYS A 161 24.09 5.56 -19.83
N LYS A 162 23.00 6.15 -20.32
CA LYS A 162 22.85 6.59 -21.73
C LYS A 162 23.23 8.05 -21.95
N GLY A 163 23.33 8.87 -20.90
CA GLY A 163 23.63 10.30 -21.00
C GLY A 163 24.90 10.65 -21.78
N LYS A 164 25.88 9.75 -21.84
CA LYS A 164 27.13 9.95 -22.61
C LYS A 164 27.00 9.59 -24.11
N LYS A 165 25.88 9.03 -24.55
CA LYS A 165 25.67 8.63 -25.96
C LYS A 165 25.28 9.83 -26.81
N LYS A 166 25.98 10.03 -27.93
CA LYS A 166 25.69 11.10 -28.90
C LYS A 166 24.24 10.97 -29.40
N GLY A 167 23.46 12.04 -29.27
CA GLY A 167 22.07 12.09 -29.72
C GLY A 167 21.03 11.56 -28.71
N TYR A 168 21.43 11.11 -27.53
CA TYR A 168 20.49 10.77 -26.46
C TYR A 168 19.81 12.04 -25.91
N LYS A 169 18.48 12.01 -25.80
CA LYS A 169 17.68 13.08 -25.19
C LYS A 169 17.05 12.62 -23.87
N ASN A 170 16.23 11.58 -23.95
CA ASN A 170 15.60 10.93 -22.80
C ASN A 170 15.27 9.47 -23.16
N SER A 171 14.80 8.70 -22.17
CA SER A 171 14.31 7.32 -22.33
C SER A 171 12.78 7.25 -22.38
N GLY A 172 12.13 8.34 -22.78
CA GLY A 172 10.68 8.55 -22.72
C GLY A 172 10.26 9.68 -21.78
N VAL A 173 8.96 9.97 -21.78
CA VAL A 173 8.36 11.02 -20.97
C VAL A 173 7.25 10.42 -20.10
N ILE A 174 7.32 10.66 -18.80
CA ILE A 174 6.26 10.33 -17.84
C ILE A 174 5.33 11.53 -17.72
N ILE A 175 4.03 11.26 -17.73
CA ILE A 175 2.96 12.25 -17.77
C ILE A 175 2.06 11.99 -16.56
N ILE A 176 1.99 12.95 -15.64
CA ILE A 176 1.01 12.95 -14.57
C ILE A 176 -0.18 13.79 -15.05
N LYS A 177 -1.27 13.10 -15.44
CA LYS A 177 -2.49 13.74 -15.96
C LYS A 177 -3.27 14.42 -14.84
N GLN A 178 -3.32 13.78 -13.67
CA GLN A 178 -4.00 14.30 -12.49
C GLN A 178 -3.18 14.02 -11.24
N CYS A 179 -3.14 14.99 -10.34
CA CYS A 179 -2.56 14.89 -9.01
C CYS A 179 -3.42 15.67 -8.02
N LYS A 180 -4.23 14.98 -7.23
CA LYS A 180 -5.18 15.62 -6.30
C LYS A 180 -4.98 15.12 -4.89
N THR A 181 -4.74 16.04 -3.95
CA THR A 181 -4.79 15.72 -2.52
C THR A 181 -6.25 15.60 -2.09
N VAL A 182 -6.59 14.48 -1.46
CA VAL A 182 -7.91 14.21 -0.88
C VAL A 182 -7.74 13.75 0.55
N LYS A 183 -8.70 14.11 1.42
CA LYS A 183 -8.76 13.55 2.77
C LYS A 183 -9.35 12.14 2.67
N GLU A 184 -8.65 11.17 3.22
CA GLU A 184 -9.15 9.83 3.44
C GLU A 184 -9.74 9.79 4.85
N TYR A 185 -11.02 9.45 4.97
CA TYR A 185 -11.67 9.39 6.27
C TYR A 185 -11.52 8.00 6.85
N THR A 186 -11.09 7.93 8.10
CA THR A 186 -10.97 6.68 8.85
C THR A 186 -12.34 6.18 9.25
N PHE A 187 -12.43 4.90 9.63
CA PHE A 187 -13.64 4.34 10.22
C PHE A 187 -14.19 5.19 11.37
N LEU A 188 -13.33 5.63 12.29
CA LEU A 188 -13.73 6.46 13.43
C LEU A 188 -14.23 7.85 13.01
N ASP A 189 -13.67 8.44 11.94
CA ASP A 189 -14.18 9.72 11.42
C ASP A 189 -15.65 9.62 10.99
N TYR A 190 -16.06 8.48 10.41
CA TYR A 190 -17.47 8.25 10.07
C TYR A 190 -18.34 8.10 11.31
N ILE A 191 -17.91 7.33 12.30
CA ILE A 191 -18.65 7.14 13.56
C ILE A 191 -18.81 8.49 14.30
N MET A 192 -17.73 9.24 14.48
CA MET A 192 -17.77 10.57 15.10
C MET A 192 -18.59 11.58 14.28
N GLY A 193 -18.69 11.38 12.96
CA GLY A 193 -19.54 12.15 12.06
C GLY A 193 -21.03 11.81 12.14
N GLY A 194 -21.43 10.88 13.03
CA GLY A 194 -22.83 10.47 13.23
C GLY A 194 -23.27 9.26 12.40
N CYS A 195 -22.34 8.56 11.74
CA CYS A 195 -22.64 7.28 11.11
C CYS A 195 -22.85 6.22 12.20
N GLN A 196 -23.99 5.55 12.18
CA GLN A 196 -24.32 4.46 13.10
C GLN A 196 -24.15 3.11 12.42
N ILE A 197 -23.79 2.09 13.21
CA ILE A 197 -23.73 0.70 12.74
C ILE A 197 -24.93 -0.05 13.32
N ASN A 198 -25.96 -0.21 12.49
CA ASN A 198 -27.15 -0.94 12.90
C ASN A 198 -26.87 -2.44 12.91
N PHE A 199 -27.06 -3.06 14.07
CA PHE A 199 -26.93 -4.50 14.21
C PHE A 199 -28.26 -5.20 13.94
N THR A 200 -28.29 -6.12 12.98
CA THR A 200 -29.49 -6.94 12.69
C THR A 200 -29.12 -8.42 12.74
N ILE A 201 -29.92 -9.20 13.47
CA ILE A 201 -29.73 -10.64 13.62
C ILE A 201 -30.93 -11.35 13.00
N ALA A 202 -30.66 -12.36 12.17
CA ALA A 202 -31.65 -13.31 11.70
C ALA A 202 -31.26 -14.72 12.19
N ILE A 203 -32.16 -15.36 12.94
CA ILE A 203 -31.93 -16.67 13.55
C ILE A 203 -32.68 -17.73 12.75
N ASP A 204 -32.00 -18.83 12.43
CA ASP A 204 -32.60 -19.98 11.75
C ASP A 204 -33.44 -20.81 12.73
N PHE A 205 -34.76 -20.82 12.55
CA PHE A 205 -35.72 -21.64 13.30
C PHE A 205 -36.24 -22.84 12.49
N THR A 206 -35.49 -23.33 11.49
CA THR A 206 -35.86 -24.53 10.74
C THR A 206 -35.73 -25.80 11.57
N GLY A 207 -36.48 -26.85 11.18
CA GLY A 207 -36.58 -28.10 11.92
C GLY A 207 -35.29 -28.93 12.01
N SER A 208 -34.27 -28.63 11.21
CA SER A 208 -32.94 -29.24 11.30
C SER A 208 -32.23 -28.96 12.63
N ASN A 209 -32.59 -27.87 13.32
CA ASN A 209 -32.03 -27.49 14.61
C ASN A 209 -32.49 -28.41 15.77
N GLY A 210 -33.48 -29.28 15.53
CA GLY A 210 -34.06 -30.18 16.54
C GLY A 210 -35.00 -29.49 17.53
N ASP A 211 -35.68 -30.29 18.36
CA ASP A 211 -36.58 -29.79 19.41
C ASP A 211 -35.79 -29.02 20.49
N PRO A 212 -36.06 -27.72 20.74
CA PRO A 212 -35.35 -26.92 21.75
C PRO A 212 -35.38 -27.48 23.18
N LYS A 213 -36.31 -28.39 23.50
CA LYS A 213 -36.33 -29.10 24.80
C LYS A 213 -35.28 -30.21 24.90
N SER A 214 -34.73 -30.65 23.77
CA SER A 214 -33.72 -31.69 23.70
C SER A 214 -32.33 -31.11 23.96
N PRO A 215 -31.52 -31.72 24.86
CA PRO A 215 -30.13 -31.31 25.06
C PRO A 215 -29.22 -31.40 23.82
N ARG A 216 -29.68 -32.04 22.74
CA ARG A 216 -28.96 -32.15 21.47
C ARG A 216 -29.37 -31.08 20.44
N SER A 217 -30.36 -30.24 20.73
CA SER A 217 -30.79 -29.18 19.84
C SER A 217 -29.79 -28.03 19.82
N LEU A 218 -29.63 -27.41 18.64
CA LEU A 218 -28.83 -26.19 18.50
C LEU A 218 -29.47 -24.99 19.21
N HIS A 219 -30.78 -25.04 19.46
CA HIS A 219 -31.54 -24.04 20.23
C HIS A 219 -31.71 -24.41 21.70
N TYR A 220 -31.08 -25.47 22.17
CA TYR A 220 -31.18 -25.88 23.58
C TYR A 220 -30.66 -24.77 24.50
N ILE A 221 -31.45 -24.40 25.50
CA ILE A 221 -31.06 -23.42 26.53
C ILE A 221 -30.43 -24.19 27.70
N ASN A 222 -29.10 -24.24 27.70
CA ASN A 222 -28.32 -24.92 28.70
C ASN A 222 -28.21 -24.05 29.99
N PRO A 223 -28.58 -24.56 31.19
CA PRO A 223 -28.41 -23.82 32.44
C PRO A 223 -26.96 -23.47 32.80
N GLN A 224 -25.98 -24.16 32.20
CA GLN A 224 -24.55 -24.00 32.50
C GLN A 224 -23.75 -23.23 31.43
N GLY A 225 -24.38 -22.79 30.33
CA GLY A 225 -23.64 -22.09 29.27
C GLY A 225 -24.49 -21.72 28.06
N TYR A 226 -23.85 -21.09 27.08
CA TYR A 226 -24.49 -20.66 25.84
C TYR A 226 -24.48 -21.77 24.77
N ASN A 227 -25.55 -21.86 24.00
CA ASN A 227 -25.52 -22.57 22.72
C ASN A 227 -24.81 -21.73 21.65
N GLU A 228 -24.58 -22.30 20.47
CA GLU A 228 -23.80 -21.67 19.40
C GLU A 228 -24.45 -20.38 18.90
N TYR A 229 -25.79 -20.31 18.81
CA TYR A 229 -26.52 -19.09 18.44
C TYR A 229 -26.30 -17.98 19.47
N LEU A 230 -26.46 -18.29 20.76
CA LEU A 230 -26.25 -17.33 21.84
C LEU A 230 -24.80 -16.86 21.90
N ALA A 231 -23.84 -17.77 21.75
CA ALA A 231 -22.42 -17.43 21.72
C ALA A 231 -22.09 -16.47 20.57
N ALA A 232 -22.64 -16.71 19.37
CA ALA A 232 -22.44 -15.84 18.21
C ALA A 232 -23.09 -14.46 18.41
N ILE A 233 -24.33 -14.42 18.91
CA ILE A 233 -25.04 -13.17 19.22
C ILE A 233 -24.25 -12.34 20.23
N TRP A 234 -23.77 -12.95 21.31
CA TRP A 234 -22.97 -12.27 22.32
C TRP A 234 -21.64 -11.78 21.77
N ALA A 235 -20.91 -12.61 21.01
CA ALA A 235 -19.61 -12.25 20.47
C ALA A 235 -19.69 -11.04 19.52
N VAL A 236 -20.71 -10.99 18.66
CA VAL A 236 -20.89 -9.89 17.70
C VAL A 236 -21.56 -8.68 18.36
N GLY A 237 -22.64 -8.90 19.12
CA GLY A 237 -23.39 -7.86 19.80
C GLY A 237 -22.53 -7.06 20.78
N ASN A 238 -21.65 -7.73 21.53
CA ASN A 238 -20.76 -7.05 22.48
C ASN A 238 -19.82 -6.05 21.81
N VAL A 239 -19.46 -6.29 20.55
CA VAL A 239 -18.59 -5.39 19.79
C VAL A 239 -19.40 -4.28 19.14
N ILE A 240 -20.56 -4.59 18.56
CA ILE A 240 -21.33 -3.61 17.76
C ILE A 240 -22.15 -2.66 18.64
N GLN A 241 -22.59 -3.07 19.83
CA GLN A 241 -23.46 -2.27 20.71
C GLN A 241 -22.90 -0.87 21.02
N ASP A 242 -21.58 -0.70 21.02
CA ASP A 242 -20.92 0.58 21.32
C ASP A 242 -20.99 1.57 20.13
N TYR A 243 -21.48 1.13 18.97
CA TYR A 243 -21.52 1.90 17.70
C TYR A 243 -22.96 2.18 17.22
N ASP A 244 -23.96 1.89 18.03
CA ASP A 244 -25.39 2.15 17.81
C ASP A 244 -25.90 3.06 18.94
N SER A 245 -26.48 4.23 18.62
CA SER A 245 -26.87 5.27 19.61
C SER A 245 -28.37 5.51 19.64
#